data_AF-A0A7C3HJ93-F1
#
_entry.id   AF-A0A7C3HJ93-F1
#
_cell.length_a   1.000
_cell.length_b   1.000
_cell.length_c   1.000
_cell.angle_alpha   90.00
_cell.angle_beta   90.00
_cell.angle_gamma   90.00
#
_symmetry.space_group_name_H-M   'P 1'
#
loop_
_entity.id
_entity.type
_entity.pdbx_description
1 polymer ?
#
loop_
_entity_poly.entity_id
_entity_poly.type
_entity_poly.pdbx_seq_one_letter_code
_entity_poly.pdbx_strand_id
1 'polypeptide(L)' 'SQKAGKKIGRNDPCPCGSGKKYKKCHGRPGA' A
#
# COMPACT_ATOMS: atom_id res chain seq x y z
N SER A 1 -4.62 17.35 -16.03
CA SER A 1 -4.76 17.36 -14.56
C SER A 1 -5.15 16.01 -14.00
N GLN A 2 -4.20 15.13 -13.68
CA GLN A 2 -4.39 14.09 -12.66
C GLN A 2 -3.04 13.90 -11.97
N LYS A 3 -2.89 14.48 -10.77
CA LYS A 3 -1.71 14.21 -9.93
C LYS A 3 -1.72 12.72 -9.64
N ALA A 4 -0.83 11.98 -10.31
CA ALA A 4 -0.55 10.59 -9.98
C ALA A 4 0.13 10.57 -8.61
N GLY A 5 -0.67 10.62 -7.54
CA GLY A 5 -0.24 10.18 -6.23
C GLY A 5 0.37 8.80 -6.44
N LYS A 6 1.66 8.65 -6.13
CA LYS A 6 2.44 7.43 -6.32
C LYS A 6 1.60 6.26 -5.80
N LYS A 7 1.03 5.45 -6.69
CA LYS A 7 0.23 4.30 -6.30
C LYS A 7 1.19 3.33 -5.62
N ILE A 8 1.10 3.23 -4.29
CA ILE A 8 1.93 2.28 -3.54
C ILE A 8 1.71 0.89 -4.10
N GLY A 9 2.80 0.24 -4.51
CA GLY A 9 2.76 -1.09 -5.06
C GLY A 9 2.22 -2.07 -4.01
N ARG A 10 1.36 -3.01 -4.42
CA ARG A 10 0.82 -4.06 -3.54
C ARG A 10 1.92 -4.84 -2.80
N ASN A 11 3.11 -4.98 -3.37
CA ASN A 11 4.24 -5.68 -2.76
C ASN A 11 5.18 -4.80 -1.93
N ASP A 12 5.03 -3.48 -1.99
CA ASP A 12 5.86 -2.49 -1.28
C ASP A 12 5.69 -2.64 0.25
N PRO A 13 6.68 -2.28 1.08
CA PRO A 13 6.48 -2.17 2.53
C PRO A 13 5.31 -1.25 2.87
N CYS A 14 4.52 -1.62 3.87
CA CYS A 14 3.37 -0.82 4.27
C CYS A 14 3.81 0.45 5.01
N PRO A 15 3.29 1.65 4.65
CA PRO A 15 3.74 2.92 5.21
C PRO A 15 3.38 3.12 6.69
N CYS A 16 2.58 2.21 7.28
CA CYS A 16 2.28 2.21 8.70
C CYS A 16 3.42 1.69 9.59
N GLY A 17 4.57 1.30 9.02
CA GLY A 17 5.73 0.84 9.79
C GLY A 17 5.59 -0.58 10.37
N SER A 18 4.53 -1.32 10.02
CA SER A 18 4.30 -2.68 10.56
C SER A 18 5.28 -3.75 10.08
N GLY A 19 6.20 -3.42 9.16
CA GLY A 19 7.08 -4.38 8.48
C GLY A 19 6.36 -5.33 7.48
N LYS A 20 5.03 -5.26 7.38
CA LYS A 20 4.25 -6.06 6.44
C LYS A 20 4.24 -5.42 5.04
N LYS A 21 4.09 -6.23 3.99
CA LYS A 21 3.80 -5.73 2.63
C LYS A 21 2.43 -5.05 2.59
N TYR A 22 2.28 -4.01 1.77
CA TYR A 22 1.03 -3.25 1.63
C TYR A 22 -0.18 -4.17 1.40
N LYS A 23 -0.09 -5.13 0.48
CA LYS A 23 -1.17 -6.11 0.20
C LYS A 23 -1.56 -7.02 1.36
N LYS A 24 -0.71 -7.14 2.39
CA LYS A 24 -0.94 -7.95 3.60
C LYS A 24 -1.29 -7.07 4.82
N CYS A 25 -1.45 -5.76 4.63
CA CYS A 25 -1.79 -4.80 5.67
C CYS A 25 -2.94 -3.90 5.17
N HIS A 26 -2.69 -2.61 4.91
CA HIS A 26 -3.71 -1.65 4.47
C HIS A 26 -4.19 -1.83 3.03
N GLY A 27 -3.46 -2.62 2.24
CA GLY A 27 -3.84 -3.00 0.89
C GLY A 27 -4.45 -4.39 0.82
N ARG A 28 -5.00 -4.97 1.88
CA ARG A 28 -5.67 -6.27 1.79
C ARG A 28 -6.98 -6.12 0.99
N PRO A 29 -7.30 -7.05 0.08
CA PRO A 29 -8.62 -7.03 -0.57
C PRO A 29 -9.67 -7.47 0.46
N GLY A 30 -10.68 -6.63 0.71
CA GLY A 30 -11.79 -6.94 1.62
C GLY A 30 -11.73 -6.30 3.01
N ALA A 31 -10.93 -5.23 3.17
CA ALA A 31 -11.13 -4.24 4.23
C ALA A 31 -11.70 -2.96 3.63
#